data_AF-A0A828YUR0-F1
#
_entry.id   AF-A0A828YUR0-F1
#
_cell.length_a   1.000
_cell.length_b   1.000
_cell.length_c   1.000
_cell.angle_alpha   90.00
_cell.angle_beta   90.00
_cell.angle_gamma   90.00
#
_symmetry.space_group_name_H-M   'P 1'
#
loop_
_entity.id
_entity.type
_entity.pdbx_description
1 polymer ?
#
loop_
_entity_poly.entity_id
_entity_poly.type
_entity_poly.pdbx_seq_one_letter_code
_entity_poly.pdbx_strand_id
1 'polypeptide(L)'
;MTQNKKSALFDILKREKLEKMLKKGKDPSVPNEKLQTPASENVSEKSSTDKKETQGSKIYKTMDEVKLDIRYYFLEDEYKEKIAAIYIKNEAQLDKLGVDPKKYLDYARESFDRYKQLDKKMPLEPMNKKSWDHVERSLNELIAKLLEKFVK
;
A
#
# COMPACT_ATOMS: atom_id res chain seq x y z
N MET A 1 -50.74 -9.98 -7.02
CA MET A 1 -50.14 -8.63 -7.10
C MET A 1 -48.64 -8.75 -6.82
N THR A 2 -47.83 -8.95 -7.86
CA THR A 2 -46.37 -9.09 -7.75
C THR A 2 -45.72 -7.71 -7.60
N GLN A 3 -45.15 -7.44 -6.44
CA GLN A 3 -44.44 -6.20 -6.15
C GLN A 3 -43.13 -6.16 -6.94
N ASN A 4 -43.11 -5.37 -8.01
CA ASN A 4 -41.93 -5.03 -8.79
C ASN A 4 -40.92 -4.27 -7.91
N LYS A 5 -39.93 -4.97 -7.35
CA LYS A 5 -38.74 -4.37 -6.73
C LYS A 5 -37.83 -3.85 -7.84
N LYS A 6 -38.17 -2.70 -8.43
CA LYS A 6 -37.25 -1.96 -9.29
C LYS A 6 -36.04 -1.57 -8.44
N SER A 7 -34.88 -2.11 -8.78
CA SER A 7 -33.63 -1.92 -8.04
C SER A 7 -33.26 -0.43 -7.98
N ALA A 8 -32.99 0.08 -6.77
CA ALA A 8 -32.50 1.44 -6.55
C ALA A 8 -31.22 1.74 -7.36
N LEU A 9 -30.48 0.70 -7.74
CA LEU A 9 -29.28 0.76 -8.55
C LEU A 9 -29.57 1.31 -9.96
N PHE A 10 -30.76 1.03 -10.51
CA PHE A 10 -31.18 1.55 -11.81
C PHE A 10 -31.48 3.05 -11.75
N ASP A 11 -32.06 3.52 -10.65
CA ASP A 11 -32.35 4.95 -10.45
C ASP A 11 -31.07 5.76 -10.20
N ILE A 12 -30.09 5.18 -9.49
CA ILE A 12 -28.76 5.79 -9.30
C ILE A 12 -28.04 5.94 -10.65
N LEU A 13 -28.02 4.87 -11.47
CA LEU A 13 -27.36 4.89 -12.79
C LEU A 13 -27.98 5.95 -13.73
N LYS A 14 -29.31 6.13 -13.66
CA LYS A 14 -30.01 7.16 -14.44
C LYS A 14 -29.63 8.56 -14.00
N ARG A 15 -29.55 8.82 -12.68
CA ARG A 15 -29.14 10.13 -12.15
C ARG A 15 -27.73 10.49 -12.57
N GLU A 16 -26.78 9.56 -12.44
CA GLU A 16 -25.38 9.79 -12.82
C GLU A 16 -25.23 10.06 -14.33
N LYS A 17 -25.99 9.35 -15.17
CA LYS A 17 -26.01 9.56 -16.62
C LYS A 17 -26.53 10.95 -17.00
N LEU A 18 -27.60 11.43 -16.34
CA LEU A 18 -28.15 12.76 -16.58
C LEU A 18 -27.18 13.87 -16.13
N GLU A 19 -26.50 13.68 -15.00
CA GLU A 19 -25.52 14.64 -14.50
C GLU A 19 -24.31 14.77 -15.43
N LYS A 20 -23.84 13.65 -16.00
CA LYS A 20 -22.77 13.65 -17.02
C LYS A 20 -23.18 14.37 -18.31
N MET A 21 -24.45 14.32 -18.70
CA MET A 21 -24.94 15.05 -19.87
C MET A 21 -25.10 16.56 -19.59
N LEU A 22 -25.48 16.96 -18.38
CA LEU A 22 -25.50 18.38 -18.00
C LEU A 22 -24.11 19.01 -17.97
N LYS A 23 -23.08 18.26 -17.52
CA LYS A 23 -21.70 18.76 -17.48
C LYS A 23 -21.01 18.81 -18.85
N LYS A 24 -21.56 18.12 -19.87
CA LYS A 24 -21.01 18.10 -21.24
C LYS A 24 -21.52 19.24 -22.13
N GLY A 25 -22.40 20.11 -21.62
CA GLY A 25 -23.02 21.22 -22.37
C GLY A 25 -22.45 22.62 -22.09
N LYS A 26 -21.37 22.76 -21.31
CA LYS A 26 -20.71 24.05 -21.07
C LYS A 26 -19.26 23.99 -21.56
N ASP A 27 -19.08 24.30 -22.83
CA ASP A 27 -17.94 25.10 -23.33
C ASP A 27 -18.31 25.69 -24.70
N PRO A 28 -18.03 26.99 -24.91
CA PRO A 28 -17.09 27.39 -25.96
C PRO A 28 -16.12 28.47 -25.42
N SER A 29 -14.79 28.29 -25.44
CA SER A 29 -13.83 28.36 -26.55
C SER A 29 -13.16 29.74 -26.79
N VAL A 30 -11.82 29.78 -26.60
CA VAL A 30 -10.71 30.56 -27.25
C VAL A 30 -10.59 32.11 -27.13
N PRO A 31 -9.47 32.79 -27.53
CA PRO A 31 -8.02 32.45 -27.63
C PRO A 31 -7.04 33.59 -27.17
N ASN A 32 -5.73 33.29 -27.14
CA ASN A 32 -4.63 34.04 -27.82
C ASN A 32 -3.37 34.50 -27.01
N GLU A 33 -2.23 34.03 -27.52
CA GLU A 33 -0.88 34.62 -27.65
C GLU A 33 0.15 34.83 -26.48
N LYS A 34 1.31 34.18 -26.69
CA LYS A 34 2.72 34.66 -26.57
C LYS A 34 3.35 34.83 -25.18
N LEU A 35 4.44 34.09 -24.89
CA LEU A 35 5.85 34.50 -25.12
C LEU A 35 6.89 33.53 -24.44
N GLN A 36 7.93 33.14 -25.19
CA GLN A 36 9.35 32.92 -24.82
C GLN A 36 9.81 31.78 -23.85
N THR A 37 10.55 30.82 -24.43
CA THR A 37 11.75 30.13 -23.89
C THR A 37 12.97 31.09 -23.84
N PRO A 38 14.07 30.87 -23.07
CA PRO A 38 14.80 29.59 -22.94
C PRO A 38 15.53 29.26 -21.61
N ALA A 39 15.98 28.00 -21.53
CA ALA A 39 17.19 27.44 -20.89
C ALA A 39 17.72 27.98 -19.54
N SER A 40 17.89 27.06 -18.59
CA SER A 40 19.14 26.99 -17.82
C SER A 40 19.44 25.54 -17.46
N GLU A 41 20.47 25.00 -18.09
CA GLU A 41 21.30 23.97 -17.50
C GLU A 41 21.84 24.49 -16.16
N ASN A 42 21.86 23.65 -15.12
CA ASN A 42 23.01 23.63 -14.25
C ASN A 42 23.19 22.24 -13.63
N VAL A 43 24.39 21.73 -13.92
CA VAL A 43 25.09 20.62 -13.31
C VAL A 43 25.33 20.91 -11.82
N SER A 44 25.77 19.88 -11.09
CA SER A 44 26.22 19.82 -9.68
C SER A 44 25.14 19.42 -8.68
N GLU A 45 25.36 18.50 -7.75
CA GLU A 45 26.56 17.74 -7.44
C GLU A 45 26.12 16.53 -6.59
N LYS A 46 26.83 15.44 -6.85
CA LYS A 46 27.09 14.30 -5.98
C LYS A 46 27.02 14.69 -4.49
N SER A 47 25.98 14.26 -3.79
CA SER A 47 26.03 14.12 -2.32
C SER A 47 25.78 12.66 -1.96
N SER A 48 26.87 11.90 -2.05
CA SER A 48 27.16 10.79 -1.15
C SER A 48 26.78 11.20 0.27
N THR A 49 25.66 10.71 0.75
CA THR A 49 25.36 10.74 2.17
C THR A 49 25.18 9.29 2.59
N ASP A 50 26.30 8.66 2.95
CA ASP A 50 26.34 7.56 3.91
C ASP A 50 25.78 8.07 5.24
N LYS A 51 24.47 8.29 5.30
CA LYS A 51 23.76 8.32 6.57
C LYS A 51 23.65 6.85 6.94
N LYS A 52 24.36 6.45 8.00
CA LYS A 52 23.97 5.34 8.86
C LYS A 52 22.47 5.49 9.11
N GLU A 53 21.67 4.83 8.30
CA GLU A 53 20.23 4.82 8.44
C GLU A 53 19.98 4.08 9.74
N THR A 54 19.58 4.82 10.78
CA THR A 54 19.39 4.30 12.12
C THR A 54 18.57 3.03 12.04
N GLN A 55 19.08 1.94 12.62
CA GLN A 55 18.43 0.64 12.69
C GLN A 55 16.94 0.83 13.01
N GLY A 56 16.06 0.37 12.11
CA GLY A 56 14.61 0.54 12.19
C GLY A 56 13.99 1.75 11.48
N SER A 57 14.75 2.72 10.98
CA SER A 57 14.20 3.84 10.18
C SER A 57 13.76 3.39 8.78
N LYS A 58 14.43 2.36 8.24
CA LYS A 58 14.20 1.81 6.90
C LYS A 58 12.77 1.33 6.68
N ILE A 59 12.20 0.65 7.68
CA ILE A 59 10.85 0.07 7.57
C ILE A 59 9.79 1.16 7.53
N TYR A 60 9.89 2.19 8.38
CA TYR A 60 8.93 3.29 8.39
C TYR A 60 8.96 4.11 7.10
N LYS A 61 10.16 4.39 6.58
CA LYS A 61 10.32 5.04 5.27
C LYS A 61 9.64 4.23 4.16
N THR A 62 9.89 2.93 4.13
CA THR A 62 9.27 2.03 3.15
C THR A 62 7.75 1.97 3.32
N MET A 63 7.25 1.95 4.55
CA MET A 63 5.81 1.98 4.82
C MET A 63 5.15 3.26 4.32
N ASP A 64 5.83 4.41 4.42
CA ASP A 64 5.32 5.67 3.90
C ASP A 64 5.33 5.70 2.37
N GLU A 65 6.35 5.10 1.72
CA GLU A 65 6.41 4.92 0.27
C GLU A 65 5.27 4.04 -0.26
N VAL A 66 4.91 2.97 0.46
CA VAL A 66 3.83 2.05 0.03
C VAL A 66 2.45 2.44 0.54
N LYS A 67 2.32 3.49 1.35
CA LYS A 67 1.04 3.91 1.95
C LYS A 67 -0.06 4.20 0.92
N LEU A 68 0.32 4.70 -0.25
CA LEU A 68 -0.62 5.00 -1.34
C LEU A 68 -0.86 3.80 -2.28
N ASP A 69 -0.10 2.72 -2.11
CA ASP A 69 -0.29 1.50 -2.87
C ASP A 69 -1.44 0.69 -2.25
N ILE A 70 -2.53 0.56 -3.03
CA ILE A 70 -3.76 -0.11 -2.63
C ILE A 70 -3.52 -1.56 -2.17
N ARG A 71 -2.39 -2.19 -2.51
CA ARG A 71 -2.04 -3.55 -2.07
C ARG A 71 -1.70 -3.62 -0.58
N TYR A 72 -1.32 -2.50 0.03
CA TYR A 72 -0.96 -2.40 1.44
C TYR A 72 -2.03 -1.72 2.30
N TYR A 73 -3.26 -1.63 1.79
CA TYR A 73 -4.42 -1.06 2.48
C TYR A 73 -4.71 -1.68 3.86
N PHE A 74 -4.21 -2.89 4.13
CA PHE A 74 -4.41 -3.58 5.40
C PHE A 74 -3.47 -3.08 6.50
N LEU A 75 -2.42 -2.31 6.15
CA LEU A 75 -1.43 -1.74 7.06
C LEU A 75 -1.90 -0.38 7.59
N GLU A 76 -2.91 -0.41 8.45
CA GLU A 76 -3.44 0.79 9.11
C GLU A 76 -3.23 0.72 10.64
N ASP A 77 -3.26 1.90 11.26
CA ASP A 77 -3.27 2.11 12.71
C ASP A 77 -2.20 1.31 13.49
N GLU A 78 -2.62 0.61 14.55
CA GLU A 78 -1.76 -0.17 15.44
C GLU A 78 -1.01 -1.31 14.73
N TYR A 79 -1.54 -1.79 13.61
CA TYR A 79 -0.97 -2.92 12.90
C TYR A 79 0.26 -2.55 12.08
N LYS A 80 0.33 -1.30 11.61
CA LYS A 80 1.55 -0.74 11.02
C LYS A 80 2.70 -0.83 12.02
N GLU A 81 2.48 -0.36 13.25
CA GLU A 81 3.50 -0.38 14.30
C GLU A 81 3.89 -1.80 14.71
N LYS A 82 2.93 -2.71 14.85
CA LYS A 82 3.21 -4.11 15.19
C LYS A 82 4.05 -4.82 14.12
N ILE A 83 3.77 -4.57 12.83
CA ILE A 83 4.57 -5.12 11.73
C ILE A 83 5.97 -4.52 11.71
N ALA A 84 6.09 -3.20 11.90
CA ALA A 84 7.40 -2.56 12.01
C ALA A 84 8.22 -3.15 13.17
N ALA A 85 7.60 -3.37 14.33
CA ALA A 85 8.28 -3.93 15.50
C ALA A 85 8.87 -5.32 15.25
N ILE A 86 8.14 -6.20 14.53
CA ILE A 86 8.66 -7.54 14.16
C ILE A 86 9.86 -7.40 13.23
N TYR A 87 9.81 -6.50 12.24
CA TYR A 87 10.95 -6.25 11.35
C TYR A 87 12.17 -5.75 12.13
N ILE A 88 12.00 -4.70 12.94
CA ILE A 88 13.09 -4.04 13.70
C ILE A 88 13.80 -5.06 14.60
N LYS A 89 13.03 -5.93 15.27
CA LYS A 89 13.58 -6.99 16.12
C LYS A 89 14.52 -7.95 15.36
N ASN A 90 14.23 -8.21 14.09
CA ASN A 90 14.95 -9.19 13.27
C ASN A 90 15.78 -8.56 12.14
N GLU A 91 15.88 -7.22 12.09
CA GLU A 91 16.38 -6.47 10.93
C GLU A 91 17.78 -6.92 10.53
N ALA A 92 18.71 -7.04 11.48
CA ALA A 92 20.09 -7.43 11.20
C ALA A 92 20.22 -8.84 10.61
N GLN A 93 19.31 -9.76 10.95
CA GLN A 93 19.32 -11.10 10.40
C GLN A 93 18.63 -11.15 9.04
N LEU A 94 17.52 -10.43 8.87
CA LEU A 94 16.82 -10.30 7.61
C LEU A 94 17.68 -9.62 6.54
N ASP A 95 18.44 -8.59 6.91
CA ASP A 95 19.37 -7.88 6.03
C ASP A 95 20.48 -8.82 5.50
N LYS A 96 21.04 -9.67 6.37
CA LYS A 96 22.00 -10.72 5.97
C LYS A 96 21.42 -11.74 4.98
N LEU A 97 20.11 -11.95 5.04
CA LEU A 97 19.38 -12.85 4.13
C LEU A 97 18.89 -12.15 2.85
N GLY A 98 19.21 -10.86 2.67
CA GLY A 98 18.74 -10.07 1.53
C GLY A 98 17.23 -9.87 1.54
N VAL A 99 16.62 -9.80 2.73
CA VAL A 99 15.23 -9.43 2.92
C VAL A 99 15.19 -7.95 3.28
N ASP A 100 14.93 -7.13 2.27
CA ASP A 100 14.73 -5.68 2.45
C ASP A 100 13.35 -5.40 3.09
N PRO A 101 13.11 -4.17 3.60
CA PRO A 101 11.84 -3.84 4.24
C PRO A 101 10.65 -4.03 3.31
N LYS A 102 10.82 -3.78 2.00
CA LYS A 102 9.75 -3.91 1.01
C LYS A 102 9.32 -5.37 0.82
N LYS A 103 10.28 -6.28 0.66
CA LYS A 103 10.05 -7.72 0.57
C LYS A 103 9.46 -8.27 1.87
N TYR A 104 9.87 -7.73 3.01
CA TYR A 104 9.23 -8.05 4.29
C TYR A 104 7.75 -7.64 4.32
N LEU A 105 7.40 -6.44 3.85
CA LEU A 105 6.01 -6.01 3.72
C LEU A 105 5.23 -6.85 2.72
N ASP A 106 5.87 -7.34 1.66
CA ASP A 106 5.26 -8.32 0.74
C ASP A 106 4.91 -9.64 1.45
N TYR A 107 5.78 -10.15 2.32
CA TYR A 107 5.44 -11.33 3.13
C TYR A 107 4.27 -11.07 4.08
N ALA A 108 4.17 -9.87 4.66
CA ALA A 108 3.01 -9.49 5.47
C ALA A 108 1.73 -9.47 4.62
N ARG A 109 1.79 -8.87 3.42
CA ARG A 109 0.68 -8.83 2.45
C ARG A 109 0.22 -10.23 2.04
N GLU A 110 1.16 -11.10 1.65
CA GLU A 110 0.86 -12.48 1.27
C GLU A 110 0.26 -13.29 2.42
N SER A 111 0.72 -13.05 3.65
CA SER A 111 0.16 -13.71 4.84
C SER A 111 -1.26 -13.24 5.11
N PHE A 112 -1.54 -11.94 4.92
CA PHE A 112 -2.88 -11.39 5.05
C PHE A 112 -3.82 -11.86 3.94
N ASP A 113 -3.34 -11.93 2.70
CA ASP A 113 -4.08 -12.45 1.56
C ASP A 113 -4.45 -13.93 1.75
N ARG A 114 -3.53 -14.75 2.29
CA ARG A 114 -3.83 -16.14 2.66
C ARG A 114 -4.92 -16.25 3.72
N TYR A 115 -4.87 -15.41 4.76
CA TYR A 115 -5.94 -15.35 5.75
C TYR A 115 -7.31 -15.02 5.10
N LYS A 116 -7.36 -14.01 4.22
CA LYS A 116 -8.61 -13.64 3.52
C LYS A 116 -9.15 -14.76 2.64
N GLN A 117 -8.27 -15.51 1.97
CA GLN A 117 -8.67 -16.67 1.16
C GLN A 117 -9.31 -17.77 2.03
N LEU A 118 -8.78 -18.00 3.23
CA LEU A 118 -9.31 -18.98 4.18
C LEU A 118 -10.65 -18.54 4.78
N ASP A 119 -10.77 -17.27 5.16
CA ASP A 119 -11.93 -16.72 5.87
C ASP A 119 -13.02 -16.15 4.93
N LYS A 120 -12.83 -16.27 3.60
CA LYS A 120 -13.72 -15.75 2.54
C LYS A 120 -14.15 -14.29 2.76
N LYS A 121 -13.22 -13.46 3.23
CA LYS A 121 -13.49 -12.06 3.56
C LYS A 121 -13.75 -11.21 2.32
N MET A 122 -14.43 -10.09 2.55
CA MET A 122 -14.70 -9.09 1.52
C MET A 122 -13.40 -8.48 0.99
N PRO A 123 -13.36 -8.08 -0.29
CA PRO A 123 -12.23 -7.33 -0.83
C PRO A 123 -12.02 -6.05 -0.01
N LEU A 124 -10.75 -5.71 0.25
CA LEU A 124 -10.36 -4.44 0.87
C LEU A 124 -10.76 -4.24 2.35
N GLU A 125 -11.10 -5.30 3.10
CA GLU A 125 -11.25 -5.20 4.57
C GLU A 125 -9.88 -5.05 5.25
N PRO A 126 -9.61 -3.98 6.03
CA PRO A 126 -8.31 -3.75 6.64
C PRO A 126 -8.01 -4.80 7.72
N MET A 127 -6.78 -4.80 8.22
CA MET A 127 -6.38 -5.77 9.24
C MET A 127 -7.19 -5.58 10.53
N ASN A 128 -7.72 -6.68 11.05
CA ASN A 128 -8.34 -6.78 12.35
C ASN A 128 -7.61 -7.80 13.24
N LYS A 129 -8.02 -7.93 14.50
CA LYS A 129 -7.35 -8.80 15.48
C LYS A 129 -7.17 -10.24 15.00
N LYS A 130 -8.20 -10.85 14.39
CA LYS A 130 -8.13 -12.25 13.91
C LYS A 130 -7.13 -12.42 12.78
N SER A 131 -7.18 -11.52 11.80
CA SER A 131 -6.20 -11.51 10.71
C SER A 131 -4.79 -11.22 11.21
N TRP A 132 -4.66 -10.34 12.21
CA TRP A 132 -3.38 -10.03 12.82
C TRP A 132 -2.76 -11.27 13.46
N ASP A 133 -3.51 -12.00 14.28
CA ASP A 133 -3.01 -13.22 14.93
C ASP A 133 -2.48 -14.24 13.90
N HIS A 134 -3.13 -14.31 12.73
CA HIS A 134 -2.67 -15.15 11.62
C HIS A 134 -1.39 -14.61 10.95
N VAL A 135 -1.36 -13.30 10.64
CA VAL A 135 -0.21 -12.64 10.01
C VAL A 135 1.02 -12.70 10.91
N GLU A 136 0.86 -12.36 12.20
CA GLU A 136 1.90 -12.41 13.21
C GLU A 136 2.50 -13.82 13.32
N ARG A 137 1.64 -14.85 13.42
CA ARG A 137 2.10 -16.24 13.46
C ARG A 137 2.88 -16.61 12.20
N SER A 138 2.32 -16.28 11.03
CA SER A 138 2.92 -16.61 9.73
C SER A 138 4.27 -15.94 9.53
N LEU A 139 4.39 -14.66 9.91
CA LEU A 139 5.64 -13.91 9.82
C LEU A 139 6.70 -14.45 10.78
N ASN A 140 6.34 -14.69 12.05
CA ASN A 140 7.29 -15.24 13.02
C ASN A 140 7.75 -16.65 12.62
N GLU A 141 6.87 -17.49 12.10
CA GLU A 141 7.22 -18.82 11.61
C GLU A 141 8.12 -18.76 10.37
N LEU A 142 7.84 -17.86 9.43
CA LEU A 142 8.69 -17.62 8.26
C LEU A 142 10.09 -17.18 8.69
N ILE A 143 10.18 -16.20 9.57
CA ILE A 143 11.45 -15.71 10.10
C ILE A 143 12.19 -16.85 10.80
N ALA A 144 11.53 -17.59 11.70
CA ALA A 144 12.15 -18.72 12.40
C ALA A 144 12.74 -19.76 11.43
N LYS A 145 11.98 -20.16 10.40
CA LYS A 145 12.45 -21.10 9.36
C LYS A 145 13.61 -20.55 8.54
N LEU A 146 13.59 -19.26 8.22
CA LEU A 146 14.69 -18.61 7.52
C LEU A 146 15.97 -18.60 8.38
N LEU A 147 15.85 -18.26 9.67
CA LEU A 147 16.98 -18.24 10.58
C LEU A 147 17.53 -19.64 10.83
N GLU A 148 16.67 -20.63 11.06
CA GLU A 148 17.07 -22.04 11.25
C GLU A 148 17.84 -22.56 10.02
N LYS A 149 17.36 -22.23 8.81
CA LYS A 149 17.95 -22.73 7.57
C LYS A 149 19.28 -22.07 7.22
N PHE A 150 19.44 -20.78 7.51
CA PHE A 150 20.54 -19.98 6.95
C PHE A 150 21.48 -19.34 7.98
N VAL A 151 21.10 -19.26 9.26
CA VAL A 151 21.87 -18.53 10.28
C VAL A 151 22.60 -19.45 11.26
N LYS A 152 22.18 -20.72 11.40
CA LYS A 152 22.77 -21.78 12.26
C LYS A 152 23.44 -21.29 13.56
#